data_AF-A0A800AFQ1-F1
#
_entry.id   AF-A0A800AFQ1-F1
#
_cell.length_a   1.000
_cell.length_b   1.000
_cell.length_c   1.000
_cell.angle_alpha   90.00
_cell.angle_beta   90.00
_cell.angle_gamma   90.00
#
_symmetry.space_group_name_H-M   'P 1'
#
loop_
_entity.id
_entity.type
_entity.pdbx_description
1 polymer ?
#
loop_
_entity_poly.entity_id
_entity_poly.type
_entity_poly.pdbx_seq_one_letter_code
_entity_poly.pdbx_strand_id
1 'polypeptide(L)' 'MTIYYSWRPIFPDPGDDHVIDCAMNAGAPVVTYNVRDFLQAAQALGLEVITPVEFVTQLADELNTE' A
#
# COMPACT_ATOMS: atom_id res chain seq x y z
N MET A 1 16.48 -23.70 12.09
CA MET A 1 16.89 -22.30 11.92
C MET A 1 16.20 -21.79 10.68
N THR A 2 15.12 -21.03 10.85
CA THR A 2 14.28 -20.56 9.74
C THR A 2 14.88 -19.26 9.22
N ILE A 3 15.23 -19.23 7.95
CA ILE A 3 15.83 -18.06 7.30
C ILE A 3 14.69 -17.34 6.58
N TYR A 4 14.43 -16.10 6.96
CA TYR A 4 13.50 -15.21 6.27
C TYR A 4 14.31 -14.32 5.33
N TYR A 5 13.95 -14.31 4.05
CA TYR A 5 14.55 -13.43 3.06
C TYR A 5 13.65 -12.19 2.94
N SER A 6 14.19 -11.00 3.23
CA SER A 6 13.54 -9.74 2.86
C SER A 6 13.98 -9.34 1.46
N TRP A 7 13.09 -8.75 0.67
CA TRP A 7 13.48 -8.12 -0.58
C TRP A 7 14.50 -6.99 -0.29
N ARG A 8 15.37 -6.71 -1.27
CA ARG A 8 16.29 -5.55 -1.18
C ARG A 8 15.42 -4.28 -1.10
N PRO A 9 15.67 -3.36 -0.15
CA PRO A 9 14.92 -2.12 -0.06
C PRO A 9 14.94 -1.41 -1.41
N ILE A 10 13.77 -1.27 -2.02
CA ILE A 10 13.60 -0.53 -3.28
C ILE A 10 13.47 0.97 -2.95
N PHE A 11 13.12 1.30 -1.71
CA PHE A 11 12.73 2.64 -1.29
C PHE A 11 13.68 3.26 -0.24
N PRO A 12 13.72 4.60 -0.15
CA PRO A 12 14.65 5.29 0.72
C PRO A 12 14.41 5.07 2.21
N ASP A 13 13.18 4.74 2.62
CA ASP A 13 12.80 4.51 4.01
C ASP A 13 12.58 3.01 4.29
N PRO A 14 13.47 2.34 5.04
CA PRO A 14 13.30 0.94 5.45
C PRO A 14 12.05 0.67 6.29
N GLY A 15 11.43 1.71 6.87
CA GLY A 15 10.21 1.56 7.66
C GLY A 15 8.98 1.20 6.83
N ASP A 16 8.94 1.65 5.57
CA ASP A 16 7.76 1.51 4.70
C ASP A 16 7.74 0.20 3.91
N ASP A 17 8.91 -0.45 3.75
CA ASP A 17 9.06 -1.70 3.01
C ASP A 17 8.10 -2.80 3.51
N HIS A 18 7.93 -2.92 4.84
CA HIS A 18 7.05 -3.94 5.40
C HIS A 18 5.56 -3.69 5.08
N VAL A 19 5.16 -2.43 4.95
CA VAL A 19 3.78 -2.04 4.58
C VAL A 19 3.53 -2.37 3.12
N ILE A 20 4.50 -2.06 2.25
CA ILE A 20 4.46 -2.39 0.83
C ILE A 20 4.38 -3.90 0.64
N ASP A 21 5.27 -4.66 1.29
CA ASP A 21 5.28 -6.13 1.22
C ASP A 21 3.94 -6.71 1.68
N CYS A 22 3.38 -6.20 2.78
CA CYS A 22 2.08 -6.65 3.27
C CYS A 22 0.97 -6.40 2.24
N ALA A 23 0.89 -5.18 1.70
CA ALA A 23 -0.14 -4.78 0.75
C ALA A 23 -0.06 -5.57 -0.57
N MET A 24 1.17 -5.77 -1.08
CA MET A 24 1.41 -6.58 -2.28
C MET A 24 1.02 -8.04 -2.08
N ASN A 25 1.38 -8.64 -0.93
CA ASN A 25 1.01 -10.03 -0.62
C ASN A 25 -0.49 -10.21 -0.39
N ALA A 26 -1.17 -9.19 0.16
CA ALA A 26 -2.61 -9.20 0.38
C ALA A 26 -3.41 -8.87 -0.89
N GLY A 27 -2.79 -8.28 -1.91
CA GLY A 27 -3.50 -7.72 -3.06
C GLY A 27 -4.44 -6.58 -2.65
N ALA A 28 -4.03 -5.77 -1.67
CA ALA A 28 -4.86 -4.74 -1.04
C ALA A 28 -4.25 -3.34 -1.21
N PRO A 29 -5.06 -2.28 -1.22
CA PRO A 29 -4.55 -0.91 -1.26
C PRO A 29 -3.91 -0.50 0.08
N VAL A 30 -2.93 0.39 0.02
CA VAL A 30 -2.43 1.10 1.21
C VAL A 30 -3.28 2.34 1.44
N VAL A 31 -3.96 2.38 2.59
CA VAL A 31 -4.77 3.54 3.01
C VAL A 31 -3.95 4.41 3.95
N THR A 32 -3.52 5.60 3.50
CA THR A 32 -2.64 6.49 4.29
C THR A 32 -2.77 7.96 3.90
N TYR A 33 -2.47 8.88 4.84
CA TYR A 33 -2.28 10.30 4.52
C TYR A 33 -0.86 10.60 4.00
N ASN A 34 0.10 9.69 4.23
CA ASN A 34 1.50 9.84 3.80
C ASN A 34 1.70 9.37 2.36
N VAL A 35 0.80 9.74 1.44
CA VAL A 35 0.80 9.26 0.06
C VAL A 35 2.15 9.47 -0.64
N ARG A 36 2.84 10.57 -0.31
CA ARG A 36 4.15 10.93 -0.87
C ARG A 36 5.22 9.87 -0.67
N ASP A 37 5.20 9.20 0.49
CA ASP A 37 6.22 8.24 0.88
C ASP A 37 6.07 6.93 0.08
N PHE A 38 4.85 6.64 -0.38
CA PHE A 38 4.52 5.46 -1.18
C PHE A 38 4.43 5.73 -2.69
N LEU A 39 4.69 6.95 -3.17
CA LEU A 39 4.58 7.29 -4.60
C LEU A 39 5.49 6.43 -5.47
N GLN A 40 6.71 6.19 -5.02
CA GLN A 40 7.67 5.40 -5.79
C GLN A 40 7.23 3.93 -5.81
N ALA A 41 6.60 3.41 -4.75
CA ALA A 41 6.01 2.07 -4.71
C ALA A 41 4.78 1.95 -5.62
N ALA A 42 3.91 2.95 -5.61
CA ALA A 42 2.78 3.03 -6.53
C ALA A 42 3.23 3.00 -7.99
N GLN A 43 4.27 3.76 -8.34
CA GLN A 43 4.81 3.81 -9.70
C GLN A 43 5.57 2.55 -10.11
N ALA A 44 6.39 1.98 -9.22
CA ALA A 44 7.27 0.87 -9.56
C ALA A 44 6.59 -0.50 -9.48
N LEU A 45 5.62 -0.67 -8.58
CA LEU A 45 4.98 -1.95 -8.27
C LEU A 45 3.50 -2.00 -8.65
N GLY A 46 2.92 -0.86 -9.07
CA GLY A 46 1.48 -0.75 -9.30
C GLY A 46 0.67 -0.81 -8.00
N LEU A 47 1.30 -0.49 -6.87
CA LEU A 47 0.64 -0.49 -5.56
C LEU A 47 -0.42 0.63 -5.52
N GLU A 48 -1.66 0.27 -5.22
CA GLU A 48 -2.71 1.26 -5.00
C GLU A 48 -2.50 1.94 -3.65
N VAL A 49 -2.41 3.28 -3.68
CA VAL A 49 -2.25 4.11 -2.50
C VAL A 49 -3.34 5.16 -2.52
N ILE A 50 -4.22 5.13 -1.51
CA ILE A 50 -5.40 6.01 -1.42
C ILE A 50 -5.45 6.68 -0.05
N THR A 51 -6.06 7.84 0.03
CA THR A 51 -6.31 8.49 1.31
C THR A 51 -7.48 7.83 2.04
N PRO A 52 -7.53 7.91 3.40
CA PRO A 52 -8.68 7.41 4.15
C PRO A 52 -10.02 8.02 3.72
N VAL A 53 -10.01 9.27 3.26
CA VAL A 53 -11.22 9.96 2.77
C VAL A 53 -11.70 9.35 1.45
N GLU A 54 -10.80 9.11 0.51
CA GLU A 54 -11.12 8.47 -0.76
C GLU A 54 -11.63 7.04 -0.53
N PHE A 55 -10.98 6.27 0.36
CA PHE A 55 -11.40 4.92 0.68
C PHE A 55 -12.82 4.85 1.24
N VAL A 56 -13.16 5.72 2.20
CA VAL A 56 -14.51 5.76 2.77
C VAL A 56 -15.55 6.20 1.74
N THR A 57 -15.18 7.11 0.84
CA THR A 57 -16.07 7.56 -0.24
C THR A 57 -16.36 6.42 -1.22
N GLN A 58 -15.31 5.71 -1.67
CA GLN A 58 -15.46 4.53 -2.54
C GLN A 58 -16.34 3.46 -1.89
N LEU A 59 -16.10 3.15 -0.62
CA LEU A 59 -16.90 2.18 0.13
C LEU A 59 -18.38 2.61 0.24
N ALA A 60 -18.63 3.90 0.48
CA ALA A 60 -20.00 4.42 0.51
C ALA A 60 -20.68 4.32 -0.86
N ASP A 61 -19.97 4.63 -1.94
CA ASP A 61 -20.48 4.53 -3.31
C ASP A 61 -20.80 3.08 -3.70
N GLU A 62 -19.96 2.12 -3.33
CA GLU A 62 -20.21 0.69 -3.52
C GLU A 62 -21.49 0.24 -2.80
N LEU A 63 -21.65 0.62 -1.53
CA LEU A 63 -22.84 0.28 -0.73
C LEU A 63 -24.13 0.92 -1.24
N ASN A 64 -24.05 2.08 -1.91
CA ASN A 64 -25.20 2.74 -2.51
C ASN A 64 -25.60 2.16 -3.88
N THR A 65 -24.74 1.32 -4.47
CA THR A 65 -24.95 0.72 -5.79
C THR A 65 -25.61 -0.68 -5.70
N GLU A 66 -25.70 -1.25 -4.49
CA GLU A 66 -26.40 -2.51 -4.18
C GLU A 66 -27.90 -2.35 -3.87
#